data_AF-A0A246FQ99-F1
#
_entry.id   AF-A0A246FQ99-F1
#
_cell.length_a   1.000
_cell.length_b   1.000
_cell.length_c   1.000
_cell.angle_alpha   90.00
_cell.angle_beta   90.00
_cell.angle_gamma   90.00
#
_symmetry.space_group_name_H-M   'P 1'
#
loop_
_entity.id
_entity.type
_entity.pdbx_description
1 polymer ?
#
loop_
_entity_poly.entity_id
_entity_poly.type
_entity_poly.pdbx_seq_one_letter_code
_entity_poly.pdbx_strand_id
1 'polypeptide(L)'
;MANANDQAEQHIGQTKGLPNHAHDLVHDLSTRLDALWRYDQCIANAEKAGPKDAKQFWQELKTQEAKNIDRLKDLIRQCVKDGSF
;
A
#
# COMPACT_ATOMS: atom_id res chain seq x y z
N MET A 1 -10.07 10.12 36.11
CA MET A 1 -9.48 11.32 35.48
C MET A 1 -8.92 10.84 34.15
N ALA A 2 -9.45 11.36 33.03
CA ALA A 2 -8.92 11.04 31.70
C ALA A 2 -7.49 11.62 31.62
N ASN A 3 -6.53 10.80 31.19
CA ASN A 3 -5.13 11.21 31.12
C ASN A 3 -4.96 12.19 29.95
N ALA A 4 -3.97 13.10 30.04
CA ALA A 4 -3.68 14.08 28.98
C ALA A 4 -3.47 13.47 27.58
N ASN A 5 -3.17 12.17 27.51
CA ASN A 5 -3.08 11.38 26.28
C ASN A 5 -4.44 11.26 25.55
N ASP A 6 -5.55 11.17 26.29
CA ASP A 6 -6.90 11.02 25.75
C ASP A 6 -7.37 12.29 25.00
N GLN A 7 -6.83 13.46 25.35
CA GLN A 7 -7.14 14.72 24.66
C GLN A 7 -6.37 14.88 23.34
N ALA A 8 -5.16 14.32 23.23
CA ALA A 8 -4.36 14.39 22.02
C ALA A 8 -4.94 13.54 20.87
N GLU A 9 -5.64 12.45 21.20
CA GLU A 9 -6.25 11.54 20.23
C GLU A 9 -7.66 11.97 19.77
N GLN A 10 -8.31 12.93 20.47
CA GLN A 10 -9.67 13.38 20.15
C GLN A 10 -9.81 13.97 18.74
N HIS A 11 -8.72 14.47 18.16
CA HIS A 11 -8.70 15.07 16.83
C HIS A 11 -8.35 14.09 15.70
N ILE A 12 -7.88 12.88 16.03
CA ILE A 12 -7.53 11.85 15.05
C ILE A 12 -8.81 11.44 14.31
N GLY A 13 -8.83 11.66 12.99
CA GLY A 13 -9.99 11.33 12.13
C GLY A 13 -11.09 12.38 12.05
N GLN A 14 -11.00 13.51 12.78
CA GLN A 14 -11.94 14.63 12.62
C GLN A 14 -11.79 15.32 11.26
N THR A 15 -10.57 15.39 10.73
CA THR A 15 -10.28 15.91 9.39
C THR A 15 -10.50 14.82 8.35
N LYS A 16 -11.72 14.68 7.84
CA LYS A 16 -12.03 13.83 6.68
C LYS A 16 -11.55 14.52 5.39
N GLY A 17 -10.24 14.53 5.17
CA GLY A 17 -9.64 15.12 3.96
C GLY A 17 -10.09 14.46 2.66
N LEU A 18 -10.55 13.20 2.75
CA LEU A 18 -11.17 12.42 1.68
C LEU A 18 -12.28 11.53 2.27
N PRO A 19 -13.24 11.06 1.46
CA PRO A 19 -14.10 9.94 1.83
C PRO A 19 -13.26 8.69 2.19
N ASN A 20 -13.74 7.87 3.15
CA ASN A 20 -13.00 6.70 3.64
C ASN A 20 -12.51 5.79 2.49
N HIS A 21 -13.37 5.51 1.51
CA HIS A 21 -13.00 4.65 0.39
C HIS A 21 -11.84 5.23 -0.46
N ALA A 22 -11.79 6.55 -0.66
CA ALA A 22 -10.71 7.20 -1.39
C ALA A 22 -9.41 7.20 -0.56
N HIS A 23 -9.51 7.44 0.75
CA HIS A 23 -8.38 7.29 1.69
C HIS A 23 -7.80 5.86 1.64
N ASP A 24 -8.66 4.84 1.69
CA ASP A 24 -8.24 3.44 1.68
C ASP A 24 -7.49 3.07 0.39
N LEU A 25 -7.95 3.56 -0.76
CA LEU A 25 -7.27 3.34 -2.05
C LEU A 25 -5.89 4.00 -2.08
N VAL A 26 -5.75 5.24 -1.57
CA VAL A 26 -4.46 5.95 -1.50
C VAL A 26 -3.51 5.25 -0.53
N HIS A 27 -4.01 4.84 0.63
CA HIS A 27 -3.23 4.13 1.63
C HIS A 27 -2.72 2.79 1.09
N ASP A 28 -3.60 1.99 0.48
CA ASP A 28 -3.22 0.70 -0.11
C ASP A 28 -2.21 0.89 -1.24
N LEU A 29 -2.36 1.93 -2.08
CA LEU A 29 -1.40 2.22 -3.15
C LEU A 29 -0.01 2.51 -2.60
N SER A 30 0.09 3.28 -1.52
CA SER A 30 1.37 3.54 -0.84
C SER A 30 2.03 2.24 -0.36
N THR A 31 1.27 1.40 0.34
CA THR A 31 1.74 0.11 0.87
C THR A 31 2.23 -0.82 -0.25
N ARG A 32 1.49 -0.88 -1.36
CA ARG A 32 1.86 -1.71 -2.52
C ARG A 32 3.11 -1.22 -3.23
N LEU A 33 3.28 0.10 -3.38
CA LEU A 33 4.47 0.68 -3.96
C LEU A 33 5.72 0.38 -3.12
N ASP A 34 5.61 0.45 -1.79
CA ASP A 34 6.68 0.04 -0.87
C ASP A 34 7.01 -1.46 -1.01
N ALA A 35 5.99 -2.33 -1.08
CA ALA A 35 6.18 -3.76 -1.31
C ALA A 35 6.90 -4.04 -2.65
N LEU A 36 6.47 -3.38 -3.74
CA LEU A 36 7.08 -3.51 -5.06
C LEU A 36 8.57 -3.14 -5.04
N TRP A 37 8.91 -2.05 -4.36
CA TRP A 37 10.29 -1.61 -4.18
C TRP A 37 11.11 -2.61 -3.36
N ARG A 38 10.55 -3.17 -2.29
CA ARG A 38 11.22 -4.17 -1.44
C ARG A 38 11.49 -5.49 -2.14
N TYR A 39 10.67 -5.88 -3.11
CA TYR A 39 10.89 -7.15 -3.82
C TYR A 39 12.23 -7.22 -4.54
N ASP A 40 12.80 -6.10 -5.01
CA ASP A 40 14.14 -6.09 -5.58
C ASP A 40 15.21 -6.57 -4.59
N GLN A 41 15.11 -6.10 -3.33
CA GLN A 41 16.00 -6.55 -2.27
C GLN A 41 15.74 -8.02 -1.89
N CYS A 42 14.47 -8.46 -1.87
CA CYS A 42 14.13 -9.85 -1.60
C CYS A 42 14.70 -10.81 -2.66
N ILE A 43 14.61 -10.44 -3.94
CA ILE A 43 15.21 -11.18 -5.06
C ILE A 43 16.72 -11.25 -4.90
N ALA A 44 17.39 -10.13 -4.66
CA ALA A 44 18.84 -10.07 -4.46
C ALA A 44 19.30 -10.90 -3.25
N ASN A 45 18.51 -10.93 -2.17
CA ASN A 45 18.79 -11.75 -1.01
C ASN A 45 18.63 -13.25 -1.32
N ALA A 46 17.55 -13.63 -2.01
CA ALA A 46 17.31 -15.02 -2.41
C ALA A 46 18.38 -15.56 -3.37
N GLU A 47 18.95 -14.72 -4.22
CA GLU A 47 20.09 -15.07 -5.07
C GLU A 47 21.38 -15.35 -4.28
N LYS A 48 21.59 -14.62 -3.17
CA LYS A 48 22.76 -14.78 -2.31
C LYS A 48 22.63 -15.95 -1.34
N ALA A 49 21.45 -16.11 -0.77
CA ALA A 49 21.14 -17.15 0.21
C ALA A 49 19.63 -17.39 0.24
N GLY A 50 19.21 -18.62 -0.02
CA GLY A 50 17.80 -18.99 0.08
C GLY A 50 17.52 -20.39 -0.42
N PRO A 51 16.29 -20.89 -0.17
CA PRO A 51 15.77 -22.07 -0.86
C PRO A 51 15.85 -21.88 -2.39
N LYS A 52 16.04 -22.98 -3.13
CA LYS A 52 16.21 -22.95 -4.60
C LYS A 52 15.13 -22.14 -5.33
N ASP A 53 13.90 -22.19 -4.83
CA ASP A 53 12.74 -21.58 -5.50
C ASP A 53 12.40 -20.17 -4.98
N ALA A 54 13.14 -19.66 -3.99
CA ALA A 54 12.84 -18.38 -3.35
C ALA A 54 12.94 -17.20 -4.33
N LYS A 55 13.92 -17.20 -5.25
CA LYS A 55 14.06 -16.16 -6.26
C LYS A 55 12.81 -16.10 -7.15
N GLN A 56 12.39 -17.25 -7.68
CA GLN A 56 11.23 -17.34 -8.57
C GLN A 56 9.96 -16.87 -7.85
N PHE A 57 9.77 -17.31 -6.60
CA PHE A 57 8.66 -16.85 -5.76
C PHE A 57 8.60 -15.32 -5.65
N TRP A 58 9.72 -14.65 -5.34
CA TRP A 58 9.74 -13.19 -5.24
C TRP A 58 9.51 -12.49 -6.59
N GLN A 59 9.99 -13.07 -7.69
CA GLN A 59 9.74 -12.54 -9.04
C GLN A 59 8.26 -12.65 -9.44
N GLU A 60 7.61 -13.75 -9.07
CA GLU A 60 6.17 -13.95 -9.29
C GLU A 60 5.35 -12.95 -8.47
N LEU A 61 5.66 -12.79 -7.17
CA LEU A 61 5.02 -11.78 -6.32
C LEU A 61 5.21 -10.37 -6.87
N LYS A 62 6.43 -10.00 -7.28
CA LYS A 62 6.72 -8.69 -7.89
C LYS A 62 5.87 -8.44 -9.13
N THR A 63 5.76 -9.44 -10.00
CA THR A 63 4.95 -9.37 -11.22
C THR A 63 3.47 -9.20 -10.91
N GLN A 64 2.96 -9.93 -9.91
CA GLN A 64 1.58 -9.78 -9.47
C GLN A 64 1.32 -8.41 -8.84
N GLU A 65 2.26 -7.89 -8.06
CA GLU A 65 2.11 -6.60 -7.38
C GLU A 65 2.10 -5.44 -8.38
N ALA A 66 2.91 -5.49 -9.44
CA ALA A 66 2.83 -4.51 -10.52
C ALA A 66 1.42 -4.44 -11.15
N LYS A 67 0.81 -5.61 -11.41
CA LYS A 67 -0.57 -5.68 -11.92
C LYS A 67 -1.59 -5.14 -10.92
N ASN A 68 -1.40 -5.41 -9.62
CA ASN A 68 -2.28 -4.90 -8.57
C ASN A 68 -2.21 -3.37 -8.48
N ILE A 69 -1.00 -2.80 -8.54
CA ILE A 69 -0.77 -1.36 -8.57
C ILE A 69 -1.46 -0.71 -9.77
N ASP A 70 -1.37 -1.31 -10.96
CA ASP A 70 -2.02 -0.75 -12.15
C ASP A 70 -3.54 -0.74 -12.02
N ARG A 71 -4.14 -1.85 -11.54
CA ARG A 71 -5.58 -1.93 -11.25
C ARG A 71 -6.01 -0.91 -10.19
N LEU A 72 -5.20 -0.71 -9.16
CA LEU A 72 -5.50 0.24 -8.10
C LEU A 72 -5.42 1.69 -8.59
N LYS A 73 -4.43 2.02 -9.43
CA LYS A 73 -4.36 3.31 -10.11
C LYS A 73 -5.59 3.56 -10.97
N ASP A 74 -6.10 2.55 -11.66
CA ASP A 74 -7.34 2.68 -12.44
C ASP A 74 -8.56 2.97 -11.58
N LEU A 75 -8.70 2.30 -10.43
CA LEU A 75 -9.77 2.60 -9.47
C LEU A 75 -9.68 4.04 -8.94
N ILE A 76 -8.49 4.51 -8.58
CA ILE A 76 -8.28 5.89 -8.14
C ILE A 76 -8.65 6.88 -9.26
N ARG A 77 -8.21 6.63 -10.50
CA ARG A 77 -8.58 7.45 -11.66
C ARG A 77 -10.10 7.50 -11.85
N GLN A 78 -10.80 6.40 -11.61
CA GLN A 78 -12.25 6.35 -11.70
C GLN A 78 -12.90 7.21 -10.60
N CYS A 79 -12.47 7.09 -9.34
CA CYS A 79 -12.95 7.95 -8.25
C CYS A 79 -12.75 9.45 -8.56
N VAL A 80 -11.61 9.81 -9.15
CA VAL A 80 -11.33 11.21 -9.55
C VAL A 80 -12.30 11.66 -10.65
N LYS A 81 -12.56 10.83 -11.67
CA LYS A 81 -13.52 11.16 -12.74
C LYS A 81 -14.94 11.30 -12.23
N ASP A 82 -15.33 10.46 -11.26
CA ASP A 82 -16.68 10.43 -10.70
C ASP A 82 -16.89 11.47 -9.60
N GLY A 83 -15.85 12.23 -9.22
CA GLY A 83 -15.90 13.24 -8.17
C GLY A 83 -16.05 12.66 -6.75
N SER A 84 -15.74 11.37 -6.57
CA SER A 84 -15.76 10.68 -5.28
C SER A 84 -14.38 10.59 -4.63
N PHE A 85 -13.36 11.21 -5.24
CA PHE A 85 -12.02 11.38 -4.70
C PHE A 85 -11.94 12.66 -3.89
#